data_AF-A0AA39PXJ3-F1
#
_entry.id   AF-A0AA39PXJ3-F1
#
_cell.length_a   1.000
_cell.length_b   1.000
_cell.length_c   1.000
_cell.angle_alpha   90.00
_cell.angle_beta   90.00
_cell.angle_gamma   90.00
#
_symmetry.space_group_name_H-M   'P 1'
#
loop_
_entity.id
_entity.type
_entity.pdbx_description
1 polymer ?
#
loop_
_entity_poly.entity_id
_entity_poly.type
_entity_poly.pdbx_seq_one_letter_code
_entity_poly.pdbx_strand_id
1 'polypeptide(L)'
;SPSQQALLSAVTKLASQSWLRFWKNSPKTGFFAPSNRMAPSLKLTKHFRELHGKREVYGRLVQCRTGHCFAGEYYSRFVPQEDIQCPCIEHLQSQEHIIRDCPRYDGHREGLHKVSRDLYLPDILGTTEGIGALASFLEKSGAFTKS
;
A
#
# COMPACT_ATOMS: atom_id res chain seq x y z
N SER A 1 -31.48 17.31 17.46
CA SER A 1 -32.74 17.43 16.68
C SER A 1 -32.49 17.01 15.23
N PRO A 2 -33.54 16.68 14.45
CA PRO A 2 -33.42 16.41 13.01
C PRO A 2 -32.69 17.53 12.23
N SER A 3 -32.82 18.79 12.66
CA SER A 3 -32.13 19.94 12.05
C SER A 3 -30.60 19.91 12.25
N GLN A 4 -30.11 19.48 13.41
CA GLN A 4 -28.67 19.34 13.65
C GLN A 4 -28.04 18.22 12.81
N GLN A 5 -28.77 17.12 12.62
CA GLN A 5 -28.27 15.97 11.87
C GLN A 5 -28.22 16.25 10.36
N ALA A 6 -29.21 16.99 9.84
CA ALA A 6 -29.19 17.52 8.47
C ALA A 6 -28.02 18.48 8.24
N LEU A 7 -27.75 19.38 9.19
CA LEU A 7 -26.61 20.30 9.11
C LEU A 7 -25.27 19.57 9.06
N LEU A 8 -25.06 18.59 9.95
CA LEU A 8 -23.85 17.76 9.94
C LEU A 8 -23.66 17.03 8.61
N SER A 9 -24.72 16.42 8.08
CA SER A 9 -24.68 15.74 6.78
C SER A 9 -24.27 16.67 5.63
N ALA A 10 -24.81 17.89 5.60
CA ALA A 10 -24.47 18.90 4.61
C ALA A 10 -23.00 19.34 4.72
N VAL A 11 -22.51 19.60 5.94
CA VAL A 11 -21.11 19.95 6.19
C VAL A 11 -20.16 18.83 5.78
N THR A 12 -20.47 17.58 6.14
CA THR A 12 -19.67 16.40 5.72
C THR A 12 -19.61 16.25 4.22
N LYS A 13 -20.73 16.48 3.51
CA LYS A 13 -20.78 16.43 2.04
C LYS A 13 -19.89 17.50 1.41
N LEU A 14 -19.96 18.74 1.89
CA LEU A 14 -19.14 19.85 1.40
C LEU A 14 -17.65 19.60 1.64
N ALA A 15 -17.29 19.16 2.85
CA ALA A 15 -15.90 18.82 3.19
C ALA A 15 -15.36 17.70 2.30
N SER A 16 -16.15 16.64 2.07
CA SER A 16 -15.75 15.51 1.22
C SER A 16 -15.56 15.92 -0.24
N GLN A 17 -16.43 16.80 -0.76
CA GLN A 17 -16.30 17.33 -2.13
C GLN A 17 -15.07 18.23 -2.29
N SER A 18 -14.82 19.09 -1.31
CA SER A 18 -13.63 19.95 -1.27
C SER A 18 -12.35 19.11 -1.23
N TRP A 19 -12.31 18.09 -0.36
CA TRP A 19 -11.18 17.18 -0.26
C TRP A 19 -10.96 16.38 -1.55
N LEU A 20 -12.03 15.85 -2.16
CA LEU A 20 -11.92 15.16 -3.43
C LEU A 20 -11.38 16.07 -4.54
N ARG A 21 -11.83 17.33 -4.61
CA ARG A 21 -11.32 18.31 -5.59
C ARG A 21 -9.84 18.60 -5.35
N PHE A 22 -9.45 18.86 -4.10
CA PHE A 22 -8.05 19.05 -3.73
C PHE A 22 -7.22 17.85 -4.16
N TRP A 23 -7.61 16.65 -3.73
CA TRP A 23 -6.91 15.41 -4.04
C TRP A 23 -6.78 15.19 -5.55
N LYS A 24 -7.83 15.42 -6.35
CA LYS A 24 -7.76 15.27 -7.82
C LYS A 24 -6.70 16.19 -8.45
N ASN A 25 -6.61 17.43 -7.95
CA ASN A 25 -5.75 18.46 -8.52
C ASN A 25 -4.32 18.46 -7.95
N SER A 26 -4.07 17.80 -6.83
CA SER A 26 -2.71 17.68 -6.27
C SER A 26 -1.84 16.76 -7.14
N PRO A 27 -0.59 17.11 -7.44
CA PRO A 27 0.38 16.19 -8.01
C PRO A 27 0.52 14.92 -7.15
N LYS A 28 0.63 13.76 -7.79
CA LYS A 28 0.89 12.48 -7.13
C LYS A 28 2.39 12.21 -7.25
N THR A 29 3.16 12.63 -6.25
CA THR A 29 4.62 12.58 -6.27
C THR A 29 5.19 11.92 -5.01
N GLY A 30 6.46 11.53 -5.08
CA GLY A 30 7.17 10.90 -3.97
C GLY A 30 6.82 9.42 -3.77
N PHE A 31 7.36 8.84 -2.70
CA PHE A 31 7.31 7.40 -2.43
C PHE A 31 5.90 6.80 -2.33
N PHE A 32 4.92 7.59 -1.91
CA PHE A 32 3.54 7.14 -1.78
C PHE A 32 2.72 7.31 -3.08
N ALA A 33 3.29 7.89 -4.14
CA ALA A 33 2.58 8.17 -5.39
C ALA A 33 1.95 6.92 -6.04
N PRO A 34 2.64 5.75 -6.11
CA PRO A 34 2.04 4.54 -6.66
C PRO A 34 0.75 4.12 -5.93
N SER A 35 0.70 4.32 -4.62
CA SER A 35 -0.47 4.01 -3.78
C SER A 35 -1.56 5.09 -3.82
N ASN A 36 -1.22 6.33 -4.16
CA ASN A 36 -2.11 7.49 -4.12
C ASN A 36 -2.99 7.62 -5.37
N ARG A 37 -3.67 6.53 -5.75
CA ARG A 37 -4.54 6.45 -6.94
C ARG A 37 -6.01 6.19 -6.60
N MET A 38 -6.30 5.91 -5.34
CA MET A 38 -7.67 5.73 -4.87
C MET A 38 -8.24 7.04 -4.34
N ALA A 39 -9.43 7.40 -4.80
CA ALA A 39 -10.11 8.59 -4.31
C ALA A 39 -10.36 8.49 -2.79
N PRO A 40 -10.23 9.60 -2.06
CA PRO A 40 -10.53 9.62 -0.65
C PRO A 40 -11.98 9.22 -0.37
N SER A 41 -12.19 8.48 0.73
CA SER A 41 -13.50 7.96 1.12
C SER A 41 -13.61 7.97 2.64
N LEU A 42 -14.80 8.30 3.15
CA LEU A 42 -15.15 8.16 4.57
C LEU A 42 -15.49 6.71 4.95
N LYS A 43 -15.75 5.86 3.95
CA LYS A 43 -15.95 4.43 4.15
C LYS A 43 -14.61 3.73 4.06
N LEU A 44 -14.38 2.81 5.00
CA LEU A 44 -13.26 1.88 4.93
C LEU A 44 -13.33 1.11 3.60
N THR A 45 -12.21 0.92 2.93
CA THR A 45 -12.16 0.20 1.66
C THR A 45 -12.44 -1.29 1.87
N LYS A 46 -13.07 -1.95 0.90
CA LYS A 46 -13.54 -3.35 1.01
C LYS A 46 -12.41 -4.31 1.43
N HIS A 47 -11.26 -4.22 0.76
CA HIS A 47 -10.11 -5.08 1.04
C HIS A 47 -9.54 -4.94 2.46
N PHE A 48 -9.68 -3.77 3.11
CA PHE A 48 -9.27 -3.63 4.50
C PHE A 48 -10.26 -4.29 5.47
N ARG A 49 -11.55 -4.36 5.12
CA ARG A 49 -12.53 -5.15 5.88
C ARG A 49 -12.29 -6.65 5.72
N GLU A 50 -11.93 -7.09 4.51
CA GLU A 50 -11.69 -8.51 4.22
C GLU A 50 -10.45 -9.05 4.95
N LEU A 51 -9.54 -8.19 5.40
CA LEU A 51 -8.40 -8.55 6.25
C LEU A 51 -8.71 -8.58 7.76
N HIS A 52 -9.99 -8.59 8.15
CA HIS A 52 -10.39 -8.76 9.53
C HIS A 52 -9.77 -10.03 10.13
N GLY A 53 -9.18 -9.93 11.32
CA GLY A 53 -8.47 -11.02 11.98
C GLY A 53 -7.04 -11.27 11.47
N LYS A 54 -6.62 -10.66 10.35
CA LYS A 54 -5.26 -10.78 9.79
C LYS A 54 -4.42 -9.52 10.07
N ARG A 55 -4.29 -9.18 11.36
CA ARG A 55 -3.63 -7.92 11.81
C ARG A 55 -2.23 -7.73 11.25
N GLU A 56 -1.45 -8.81 11.19
CA GLU A 56 -0.07 -8.80 10.71
C GLU A 56 0.01 -8.44 9.22
N VAL A 57 -0.80 -9.10 8.38
CA VAL A 57 -0.91 -8.81 6.94
C VAL A 57 -1.44 -7.40 6.70
N TYR A 58 -2.44 -6.97 7.47
CA TYR A 58 -2.94 -5.59 7.41
C TYR A 58 -1.83 -4.57 7.68
N GLY A 59 -1.03 -4.79 8.72
CA GLY A 59 0.08 -3.90 9.09
C GLY A 59 1.10 -3.80 7.96
N ARG A 60 1.58 -4.95 7.46
CA ARG A 60 2.54 -4.99 6.35
C ARG A 60 1.98 -4.39 5.07
N LEU A 61 0.70 -4.59 4.77
CA LEU A 61 0.05 -3.99 3.61
C LEU A 61 0.05 -2.46 3.70
N VAL A 62 -0.33 -1.89 4.84
CA VAL A 62 -0.32 -0.44 5.05
C VAL A 62 1.11 0.09 4.96
N GLN A 63 2.05 -0.54 5.66
CA GLN A 63 3.47 -0.17 5.64
C GLN A 63 4.05 -0.20 4.23
N CYS A 64 3.80 -1.28 3.48
CA CYS A 64 4.21 -1.39 2.08
C CYS A 64 3.64 -0.21 1.28
N ARG A 65 2.32 0.00 1.30
CA ARG A 65 1.69 1.08 0.53
C ARG A 65 2.15 2.49 0.91
N THR A 66 2.66 2.70 2.13
CA THR A 66 3.18 4.00 2.56
C THR A 66 4.70 4.12 2.45
N GLY A 67 5.41 3.10 1.97
CA GLY A 67 6.89 3.08 1.92
C GLY A 67 7.55 2.95 3.29
N HIS A 68 6.84 2.38 4.28
CA HIS A 68 7.31 2.13 5.65
C HIS A 68 7.43 0.63 5.95
N CYS A 69 7.55 -0.21 4.92
CA CYS A 69 7.80 -1.63 5.08
C CYS A 69 9.23 -1.89 5.54
N PHE A 70 9.45 -2.99 6.29
CA PHE A 70 10.77 -3.43 6.71
C PHE A 70 11.59 -3.88 5.49
N ALA A 71 12.29 -2.92 4.90
CA ALA A 71 13.13 -3.04 3.73
C ALA A 71 14.31 -2.06 3.83
N GLY A 72 15.36 -2.28 3.05
CA GLY A 72 16.55 -1.41 3.01
C GLY A 72 16.23 0.07 2.74
N GLU A 73 15.22 0.37 1.92
CA GLU A 73 14.74 1.75 1.73
C GLU A 73 14.23 2.43 3.01
N TYR A 74 13.60 1.66 3.91
CA TYR A 74 13.16 2.16 5.20
C TYR A 74 14.36 2.29 6.15
N TYR A 75 15.20 1.26 6.23
CA TYR A 75 16.38 1.26 7.10
C TYR A 75 17.36 2.39 6.78
N SER A 76 17.64 2.64 5.51
CA SER A 76 18.51 3.75 5.08
C SER A 76 18.07 5.12 5.60
N ARG A 77 16.78 5.32 5.89
CA ARG A 77 16.22 6.60 6.35
C ARG A 77 16.01 6.66 7.86
N PHE A 78 15.55 5.56 8.44
CA PHE A 78 15.00 5.56 9.80
C PHE A 78 15.84 4.74 10.77
N VAL A 79 16.64 3.79 10.29
CA VAL A 79 17.50 2.93 11.13
C VAL A 79 18.84 2.68 10.43
N PRO A 80 19.72 3.69 10.29
CA PRO A 80 20.91 3.60 9.44
C PRO A 80 21.96 2.56 9.87
N GLN A 81 21.79 1.95 11.05
CA GLN A 81 22.63 0.87 11.56
C GLN A 81 22.24 -0.50 11.02
N GLU A 82 21.03 -0.64 10.47
CA GLU A 82 20.54 -1.89 9.88
C GLU A 82 21.10 -2.06 8.46
N ASP A 83 21.31 -3.31 8.05
CA ASP A 83 21.73 -3.64 6.68
C ASP A 83 20.61 -3.31 5.70
N ILE A 84 20.99 -2.65 4.61
CA ILE A 84 20.07 -2.24 3.53
C ILE A 84 20.06 -3.23 2.37
N GLN A 85 21.03 -4.15 2.32
CA GLN A 85 21.17 -5.11 1.25
C GLN A 85 20.08 -6.18 1.33
N CYS A 86 19.64 -6.65 0.17
CA CYS A 86 18.75 -7.80 0.15
C CYS A 86 19.59 -9.08 0.30
N PRO A 87 19.10 -10.09 1.05
CA PRO A 87 19.72 -11.42 1.06
C PRO A 87 19.84 -12.10 -0.31
N CYS A 88 19.17 -11.59 -1.35
CA CYS A 88 19.38 -12.04 -2.73
C CYS A 88 20.54 -11.34 -3.46
N ILE A 89 21.37 -10.58 -2.73
CA ILE A 89 22.58 -9.88 -3.19
C ILE A 89 22.29 -8.52 -3.88
N GLU A 90 21.02 -8.11 -3.98
CA GLU A 90 20.68 -6.74 -4.40
C GLU A 90 21.24 -5.71 -3.41
N HIS A 91 21.89 -4.66 -3.92
CA HIS A 91 22.57 -3.68 -3.07
C HIS A 91 21.60 -2.87 -2.19
N LEU A 92 20.38 -2.63 -2.69
CA LEU A 92 19.32 -1.98 -1.94
C LEU A 92 18.05 -2.81 -2.01
N GLN A 93 17.60 -3.28 -0.86
CA GLN A 93 16.30 -3.92 -0.72
C GLN A 93 15.19 -2.85 -0.80
N SER A 94 14.71 -2.54 -2.00
CA SER A 94 13.59 -1.64 -2.22
C SER A 94 12.24 -2.35 -2.18
N GLN A 95 11.17 -1.59 -1.96
CA GLN A 95 9.80 -2.09 -2.13
C GLN A 95 9.60 -2.66 -3.53
N GLU A 96 10.06 -1.94 -4.55
CA GLU A 96 9.95 -2.33 -5.95
C GLU A 96 10.69 -3.63 -6.22
N HIS A 97 11.93 -3.76 -5.75
CA HIS A 97 12.71 -4.97 -5.87
C HIS A 97 11.98 -6.16 -5.23
N ILE A 98 11.48 -6.03 -4.01
CA ILE A 98 10.78 -7.13 -3.32
C ILE A 98 9.54 -7.59 -4.10
N ILE A 99 8.73 -6.64 -4.58
CA ILE A 99 7.50 -6.93 -5.31
C ILE A 99 7.81 -7.52 -6.70
N ARG A 100 8.76 -6.94 -7.44
CA ARG A 100 8.98 -7.22 -8.86
C ARG A 100 10.12 -8.18 -9.14
N ASP A 101 11.27 -7.99 -8.51
CA ASP A 101 12.55 -8.51 -9.02
C ASP A 101 13.14 -9.62 -8.12
N CYS A 102 12.99 -9.52 -6.80
CA CYS A 102 13.63 -10.38 -5.82
C CYS A 102 13.33 -11.88 -6.03
N PRO A 103 14.32 -12.74 -6.35
CA PRO A 103 14.09 -14.15 -6.65
C PRO A 103 13.55 -14.95 -5.45
N ARG A 104 13.76 -14.46 -4.22
CA ARG A 104 13.24 -15.07 -2.99
C ARG A 104 11.71 -15.18 -2.97
N TYR A 105 11.03 -14.33 -3.72
CA TYR A 105 9.57 -14.23 -3.69
C TYR A 105 8.90 -14.64 -4.99
N ASP A 106 9.66 -15.18 -5.95
CA ASP A 106 9.18 -15.48 -7.29
C ASP A 106 7.99 -16.46 -7.28
N GLY A 107 8.09 -17.53 -6.47
CA GLY A 107 7.03 -18.53 -6.29
C GLY A 107 5.73 -18.00 -5.68
N HIS A 108 5.67 -16.74 -5.24
CA HIS A 108 4.48 -16.12 -4.66
C HIS A 108 3.86 -15.03 -5.56
N ARG A 109 4.45 -14.73 -6.73
CA ARG A 109 4.03 -13.62 -7.62
C ARG A 109 2.87 -13.93 -8.54
N GLU A 110 2.44 -15.18 -8.66
CA GLU A 110 1.38 -15.57 -9.61
C GLU A 110 0.12 -14.69 -9.47
N GLY A 111 -0.29 -14.39 -8.23
CA GLY A 111 -1.43 -13.51 -7.97
C GLY A 111 -1.21 -12.06 -8.39
N LEU A 112 0.02 -11.57 -8.29
CA LEU A 112 0.39 -10.21 -8.72
C LEU A 112 0.39 -10.11 -10.25
N HIS A 113 0.94 -11.10 -10.96
CA HIS A 113 0.95 -11.15 -12.42
C HIS A 113 -0.46 -11.19 -13.03
N LYS A 114 -1.43 -11.80 -12.34
CA LYS A 114 -2.83 -11.79 -12.76
C LYS A 114 -3.45 -10.39 -12.75
N VAL A 115 -2.96 -9.48 -11.90
CA VAL A 115 -3.44 -8.09 -11.82
C VAL A 115 -2.62 -7.17 -12.70
N SER A 116 -1.29 -7.33 -12.72
CA SER A 116 -0.38 -6.52 -13.54
C SER A 116 0.72 -7.42 -14.08
N ARG A 117 0.69 -7.69 -15.38
CA ARG A 117 1.62 -8.62 -16.05
C ARG A 117 3.08 -8.24 -15.79
N ASP A 118 3.39 -6.96 -15.88
CA ASP A 118 4.74 -6.41 -15.72
C ASP A 118 5.01 -5.95 -14.27
N LEU A 119 4.11 -6.30 -13.34
CA LEU A 119 4.16 -5.94 -11.92
C LEU A 119 4.33 -4.43 -11.70
N TYR A 120 3.62 -3.63 -12.48
CA TYR A 120 3.64 -2.18 -12.37
C TYR A 120 3.10 -1.75 -11.00
N LEU A 121 3.97 -1.20 -10.14
CA LEU A 121 3.64 -0.85 -8.75
C LEU A 121 2.36 -0.02 -8.61
N PRO A 122 2.10 0.99 -9.44
CA PRO A 122 0.85 1.76 -9.38
C PRO A 122 -0.43 0.93 -9.59
N ASP A 123 -0.35 -0.21 -10.27
CA ASP A 123 -1.50 -1.11 -10.40
C ASP A 123 -1.63 -2.00 -9.16
N ILE A 124 -0.51 -2.50 -8.64
CA ILE A 124 -0.47 -3.36 -7.43
C ILE A 124 -0.86 -2.56 -6.17
N LEU A 125 -0.31 -1.36 -5.99
CA LEU A 125 -0.47 -0.56 -4.77
C LEU A 125 -1.67 0.39 -4.82
N GLY A 126 -2.13 0.72 -6.02
CA GLY A 126 -3.11 1.79 -6.29
C GLY A 126 -4.52 1.33 -6.64
N THR A 127 -4.76 0.03 -6.86
CA THR A 127 -6.06 -0.51 -7.26
C THR A 127 -6.64 -1.46 -6.21
N THR A 128 -7.95 -1.69 -6.25
CA THR A 128 -8.61 -2.60 -5.29
C THR A 128 -8.14 -4.03 -5.47
N GLU A 129 -8.04 -4.46 -6.73
CA GLU A 129 -7.60 -5.78 -7.17
C GLU A 129 -6.13 -6.00 -6.80
N GLY A 130 -5.28 -5.00 -7.07
CA GLY A 130 -3.87 -5.01 -6.72
C GLY A 130 -3.65 -5.13 -5.22
N ILE A 131 -4.41 -4.38 -4.41
CA ILE A 131 -4.30 -4.43 -2.95
C ILE A 131 -4.70 -5.82 -2.42
N GLY A 132 -5.75 -6.43 -2.99
CA GLY A 132 -6.12 -7.81 -2.66
C GLY A 132 -5.03 -8.82 -3.03
N ALA A 133 -4.46 -8.71 -4.22
CA ALA A 133 -3.35 -9.55 -4.66
C ALA A 133 -2.09 -9.37 -3.82
N LEU A 134 -1.76 -8.12 -3.46
CA LEU A 134 -0.66 -7.80 -2.55
C LEU A 134 -0.88 -8.41 -1.17
N ALA A 135 -2.08 -8.31 -0.61
CA ALA A 135 -2.36 -8.93 0.68
C ALA A 135 -2.14 -10.46 0.64
N SER A 136 -2.56 -11.13 -0.44
CA SER A 136 -2.30 -12.57 -0.63
C SER A 136 -0.80 -12.88 -0.79
N PHE A 137 -0.07 -12.04 -1.53
CA PHE A 137 1.38 -12.15 -1.67
C PHE A 137 2.07 -12.04 -0.30
N LEU A 138 1.73 -11.02 0.50
CA LEU A 138 2.31 -10.80 1.82
C LEU A 138 2.03 -11.96 2.77
N GLU A 139 0.79 -12.45 2.78
CA GLU A 139 0.38 -13.59 3.59
C GLU A 139 1.17 -14.85 3.26
N LYS A 140 1.36 -15.16 1.97
CA LYS A 140 2.05 -16.39 1.52
C LYS A 140 3.57 -16.31 1.64
N SER A 141 4.14 -15.13 1.40
CA SER A 141 5.59 -14.96 1.24
C SER A 141 6.34 -14.56 2.52
N GLY A 142 5.63 -13.97 3.50
CA GLY A 142 6.30 -13.31 4.62
C GLY A 142 7.14 -12.08 4.22
N ALA A 143 6.98 -11.56 2.99
CA ALA A 143 7.70 -10.37 2.55
C ALA A 143 7.44 -9.18 3.49
N PHE A 144 8.49 -8.41 3.78
CA PHE A 144 8.46 -7.27 4.72
C PHE A 144 8.15 -7.60 6.18
N THR A 145 8.28 -8.86 6.61
CA THR A 145 8.33 -9.18 8.05
C THR A 145 9.70 -8.78 8.61
N LYS A 146 9.73 -8.13 9.77
CA LYS A 146 11.01 -7.84 10.46
C LYS A 146 11.63 -9.17 10.88
N SER A 147 12.88 -9.37 10.48
CA SER A 147 13.70 -10.52 10.90
C SER A 147 14.13 -10.38 12.36
#